data_AF-A0A961VBE3-F1
#
_entry.id   AF-A0A961VBE3-F1
#
_cell.length_a   1.000
_cell.length_b   1.000
_cell.length_c   1.000
_cell.angle_alpha   90.00
_cell.angle_beta   90.00
_cell.angle_gamma   90.00
#
_symmetry.space_group_name_H-M   'P 1'
#
loop_
_entity.id
_entity.type
_entity.pdbx_description
1 polymer ?
#
loop_
_entity_poly.entity_id
_entity_poly.type
_entity_poly.pdbx_seq_one_letter_code
_entity_poly.pdbx_strand_id
1 'polypeptide(L)'
;VGHIGILGLEKAGEEFYQITLGGDATETAALGERAGPGFASGEVADAIGRVVDHYLEIRDDGESFLQTCRRVGPQAFKDALYATH
;
A
#
# COMPACT_ATOMS: atom_id res chain seq x y z
N VAL A 1 -8.58 7.53 10.07
CA VAL A 1 -7.52 6.49 10.21
C VAL A 1 -7.12 6.06 8.81
N GLY A 2 -5.84 6.15 8.44
CA GLY A 2 -5.36 5.87 7.08
C GLY A 2 -4.74 4.48 6.98
N HIS A 3 -5.23 3.67 6.05
CA HIS A 3 -4.74 2.30 5.83
C HIS A 3 -3.54 2.21 4.87
N ILE A 4 -3.31 3.28 4.11
CA ILE A 4 -2.20 3.47 3.18
C ILE A 4 -1.46 4.72 3.63
N GLY A 5 -0.15 4.60 3.88
CA GLY A 5 0.74 5.71 4.20
C GLY A 5 1.64 6.06 3.03
N ILE A 6 1.97 7.35 2.89
CA ILE A 6 2.92 7.85 1.90
C ILE A 6 3.98 8.65 2.66
N LEU A 7 5.25 8.24 2.52
CA LEU A 7 6.39 8.91 3.11
C LEU A 7 7.25 9.48 1.98
N GLY A 8 7.39 10.81 1.92
CA GLY A 8 8.33 11.47 1.02
C GLY A 8 9.78 11.21 1.46
N LEU A 9 10.62 10.83 0.51
CA LEU A 9 12.04 10.56 0.66
C LEU A 9 12.80 11.33 -0.42
N GLU A 10 13.89 11.98 -0.04
CA GLU A 10 14.79 12.61 -1.01
C GLU A 10 16.02 11.72 -1.19
N LYS A 11 16.34 11.34 -2.43
CA LYS A 11 17.51 10.51 -2.75
C LYS A 11 18.22 11.07 -3.96
N ALA A 12 19.50 11.44 -3.80
CA ALA A 12 20.34 11.97 -4.87
C ALA A 12 19.78 13.20 -5.61
N GLY A 13 18.97 14.03 -4.91
CA GLY A 13 18.33 15.22 -5.48
C GLY A 13 17.00 14.94 -6.19
N GLU A 14 16.51 13.70 -6.15
CA GLU A 14 15.21 13.30 -6.70
C GLU A 14 14.24 12.93 -5.56
N GLU A 15 12.97 13.30 -5.73
CA GLU A 15 11.88 12.99 -4.80
C GLU A 15 11.31 11.60 -5.09
N PHE A 16 11.38 10.74 -4.08
CA PHE A 16 10.77 9.42 -4.06
C PHE A 16 9.71 9.34 -2.97
N TYR A 17 8.77 8.42 -3.13
CA TYR A 17 7.70 8.22 -2.16
C TYR A 17 7.64 6.75 -1.80
N GLN A 18 7.77 6.48 -0.51
CA GLN A 18 7.61 5.16 0.04
C GLN A 18 6.17 4.95 0.48
N ILE A 19 5.57 3.87 -0.03
CA ILE A 19 4.21 3.47 0.32
C ILE A 19 4.27 2.44 1.44
N THR A 20 3.40 2.61 2.43
CA THR A 20 3.18 1.65 3.51
C THR A 20 1.73 1.17 3.49
N LEU A 21 1.53 -0.13 3.72
CA LEU A 21 0.23 -0.78 3.67
C LEU A 21 -0.08 -1.41 5.03
N GLY A 22 -1.35 -1.40 5.44
CA GLY A 22 -1.79 -2.04 6.68
C GLY A 22 -1.65 -1.17 7.92
N GLY A 23 -1.66 0.16 7.76
CA GLY A 23 -1.77 1.08 8.89
C GLY A 23 -3.09 0.86 9.63
N ASP A 24 -3.00 0.44 10.89
CA ASP A 24 -4.11 0.39 11.84
C ASP A 24 -3.84 1.40 12.95
N ALA A 25 -4.82 2.23 13.29
CA ALA A 25 -4.71 3.15 14.43
C ALA A 25 -5.20 2.53 15.75
N THR A 26 -5.73 1.31 15.70
CA THR A 26 -5.93 0.47 16.88
C THR A 26 -4.63 -0.27 17.20
N GLU A 27 -4.46 -0.70 18.45
CA GLU A 27 -3.24 -1.15 19.15
C GLU A 27 -2.35 -2.22 18.45
N THR A 28 -2.69 -2.63 17.23
CA THR A 28 -1.89 -3.44 16.30
C THR A 28 -1.30 -2.60 15.17
N ALA A 29 -0.82 -1.39 15.49
CA ALA A 29 0.01 -0.58 14.60
C ALA A 29 1.36 -1.27 14.36
N ALA A 30 1.37 -2.38 13.64
CA ALA A 30 2.56 -2.84 12.97
C ALA A 30 2.94 -1.69 12.03
N LEU A 31 4.12 -1.08 12.23
CA LEU A 31 4.71 -0.16 11.28
C LEU A 31 4.49 -0.77 9.90
N GLY A 32 3.62 -0.15 9.09
CA GLY A 32 3.18 -0.71 7.81
C GLY A 32 4.39 -1.22 7.09
N GLU A 33 4.48 -2.54 6.96
CA GLU A 33 5.71 -3.19 6.56
C GLU A 33 6.14 -2.58 5.23
N ARG A 34 7.40 -2.11 5.15
CA ARG A 34 7.89 -1.41 3.97
C ARG A 34 7.51 -2.24 2.75
N ALA A 35 6.65 -1.68 1.88
CA ALA A 35 6.11 -2.48 0.79
C ALA A 35 7.24 -2.88 -0.18
N GLY A 36 8.27 -2.04 -0.32
CA GLY A 36 9.45 -2.28 -1.14
C GLY A 36 10.15 -0.96 -1.52
N PRO A 37 10.79 -0.86 -2.71
CA PRO A 37 11.43 0.37 -3.17
C PRO A 37 10.43 1.54 -3.30
N GLY A 38 10.94 2.77 -3.16
CA GLY A 38 10.15 3.99 -3.33
C GLY A 38 9.82 4.25 -4.81
N PHE A 39 8.69 4.89 -5.04
CA PHE A 39 8.16 5.28 -6.34
C PHE A 39 8.56 6.71 -6.68
N ALA A 40 8.75 7.03 -7.97
CA ALA A 40 8.85 8.43 -8.38
C ALA A 40 7.49 9.14 -8.19
N SER A 41 7.49 10.47 -8.07
CA SER A 41 6.26 11.28 -7.88
C SER A 41 5.13 10.92 -8.85
N GLY A 42 5.45 10.73 -10.13
CA GLY A 42 4.49 10.38 -11.17
C GLY A 42 3.93 8.96 -11.08
N GLU A 43 4.60 8.05 -10.37
CA GLU A 43 4.21 6.64 -10.26
C GLU A 43 3.34 6.36 -9.02
N VAL A 44 3.35 7.27 -8.03
CA VAL A 44 2.61 7.08 -6.76
C VAL A 44 1.12 6.88 -6.99
N ALA A 45 0.51 7.72 -7.84
CA ALA A 45 -0.91 7.65 -8.12
C ALA A 45 -1.29 6.33 -8.78
N ASP A 46 -0.47 5.84 -9.71
CA ASP A 46 -0.68 4.57 -10.41
C ASP A 46 -0.53 3.37 -9.47
N ALA A 47 0.52 3.38 -8.65
CA ALA A 47 0.75 2.34 -7.65
C ALA A 47 -0.40 2.23 -6.62
N ILE A 48 -0.94 3.38 -6.17
CA ILE A 48 -2.12 3.40 -5.29
C ILE A 48 -3.35 2.88 -6.04
N GLY A 49 -3.53 3.26 -7.31
CA GLY A 49 -4.60 2.74 -8.16
C GLY A 49 -4.61 1.21 -8.20
N ARG A 50 -3.46 0.60 -8.51
CA ARG A 50 -3.29 -0.87 -8.54
C ARG A 50 -3.68 -1.55 -7.23
N VAL A 51 -3.31 -0.95 -6.09
CA VAL A 51 -3.68 -1.49 -4.76
C VAL A 51 -5.19 -1.41 -4.51
N VAL A 52 -5.82 -0.30 -4.91
CA VAL A 52 -7.26 -0.10 -4.75
C VAL A 52 -8.03 -1.04 -5.68
N ASP A 53 -7.61 -1.15 -6.94
CA ASP A 53 -8.21 -2.08 -7.90
C ASP A 53 -8.09 -3.52 -7.39
N HIS A 54 -6.90 -3.94 -6.97
CA HIS A 54 -6.70 -5.26 -6.40
C HIS A 54 -7.62 -5.50 -5.20
N TYR A 55 -7.70 -4.57 -4.25
CA TYR A 55 -8.66 -4.65 -3.12
C TYR A 55 -10.10 -4.88 -3.60
N LEU A 56 -10.55 -4.10 -4.58
CA LEU A 56 -11.92 -4.21 -5.10
C LEU A 56 -12.18 -5.55 -5.78
N GLU A 57 -11.16 -6.17 -6.38
CA GLU A 57 -11.24 -7.49 -7.03
C GLU A 57 -11.31 -8.64 -6.02
N ILE A 58 -10.57 -8.56 -4.90
CA ILE A 58 -10.41 -9.69 -3.97
C ILE A 58 -11.25 -9.59 -2.69
N ARG A 59 -11.87 -8.43 -2.42
CA ARG A 59 -12.69 -8.23 -1.21
C ARG A 59 -13.98 -9.05 -1.26
N ASP A 60 -14.38 -9.57 -0.09
CA ASP A 60 -15.72 -10.12 0.09
C ASP A 60 -16.73 -8.99 0.41
N ASP A 61 -18.02 -9.30 0.27
CA ASP A 61 -19.07 -8.32 0.53
C ASP A 61 -19.06 -7.87 2.01
N GLY A 62 -19.04 -6.56 2.22
CA GLY A 62 -18.94 -5.97 3.56
C GLY A 62 -17.53 -5.95 4.18
N GLU A 63 -16.50 -6.47 3.50
CA GLU A 63 -15.12 -6.33 3.98
C GLU A 63 -14.57 -4.92 3.75
N SER A 64 -13.84 -4.43 4.74
CA SER A 64 -12.95 -3.28 4.63
C SER A 64 -11.56 -3.69 4.12
N PHE A 65 -10.81 -2.72 3.57
CA PHE A 65 -9.43 -2.92 3.11
C PHE A 65 -8.55 -3.65 4.14
N LEU A 66 -8.66 -3.26 5.41
CA LEU A 66 -7.90 -3.86 6.49
C LEU A 66 -8.29 -5.32 6.72
N GLN A 67 -9.59 -5.65 6.66
CA GLN A 67 -10.06 -7.03 6.82
C GLN A 67 -9.57 -7.91 5.67
N THR A 68 -9.68 -7.42 4.44
CA THR A 68 -9.16 -8.11 3.25
C THR A 68 -7.65 -8.31 3.37
N CYS A 69 -6.88 -7.28 3.74
CA CYS A 69 -5.44 -7.36 3.97
C CYS A 69 -5.05 -8.36 5.08
N ARG A 70 -5.82 -8.46 6.16
CA ARG A 70 -5.62 -9.47 7.21
C ARG A 70 -5.95 -10.89 6.73
N ARG A 71 -6.95 -11.06 5.86
CA ARG A 71 -7.40 -12.36 5.34
C ARG A 71 -6.43 -12.94 4.30
N VAL A 72 -6.02 -12.14 3.32
CA VAL A 72 -5.13 -12.60 2.23
C VAL A 72 -3.65 -12.40 2.56
N GLY A 73 -3.35 -11.60 3.59
CA GLY A 73 -2.01 -11.23 3.98
C GLY A 73 -1.47 -10.02 3.19
N PRO A 74 -0.47 -9.31 3.74
CA PRO A 74 0.09 -8.11 3.13
C PRO A 74 0.84 -8.38 1.82
N GLN A 75 1.28 -9.61 1.58
CA GLN A 75 2.06 -9.99 0.41
C GLN A 75 1.27 -9.78 -0.90
N ALA A 76 -0.01 -10.17 -0.95
CA ALA A 76 -0.85 -9.98 -2.12
C ALA A 76 -0.95 -8.49 -2.54
N PHE A 77 -1.06 -7.60 -1.55
CA PHE A 77 -1.10 -6.16 -1.79
C PHE A 77 0.26 -5.58 -2.20
N LYS A 78 1.37 -6.12 -1.69
CA LYS A 78 2.71 -5.75 -2.16
C LYS A 78 2.94 -6.18 -3.60
N ASP A 79 2.51 -7.38 -3.97
CA ASP A 79 2.62 -7.86 -5.35
C ASP A 79 1.80 -6.97 -6.31
N ALA A 80 0.58 -6.60 -5.93
CA ALA A 80 -0.24 -5.64 -6.70
C ALA A 80 0.43 -4.24 -6.80
N LEU A 81 1.07 -3.77 -5.73
CA LEU A 81 1.76 -2.48 -5.71
C LEU A 81 2.93 -2.41 -6.71
N TYR A 82 3.66 -3.52 -6.90
CA TYR A 82 4.81 -3.59 -7.82
C TYR A 82 4.49 -4.24 -9.17
N ALA A 83 3.26 -4.69 -9.40
CA ALA A 83 2.84 -5.30 -10.66
C ALA A 83 3.02 -4.31 -11.80
N THR A 84 4.03 -4.51 -12.64
CA THR A 84 4.30 -3.68 -13.82
C THR A 84 3.49 -4.25 -14.98
N HIS A 85 2.55 -3.46 -15.51
CA HIS A 85 1.89 -3.75 -16.79
C HIS A 85 2.75 -3.25 -17.95
#